data_AF-A0A1C6RUA2-F1
#
_entry.id   AF-A0A1C6RUA2-F1
#
_cell.length_a   1.000
_cell.length_b   1.000
_cell.length_c   1.000
_cell.angle_alpha   90.00
_cell.angle_beta   90.00
_cell.angle_gamma   90.00
#
_symmetry.space_group_name_H-M   'P 1'
#
loop_
_entity.id
_entity.type
_entity.pdbx_description
1 polymer ?
#
loop_
_entity_poly.entity_id
_entity_poly.type
_entity_poly.pdbx_seq_one_letter_code
_entity_poly.pdbx_strand_id
1 'polypeptide(L)'
;MLSFHEHITTVEGMDDFDEQAVLSKIHLTDSDILVLSGSLVDGSGTPSSDFDFSLIARQPDDRFHRETFPRDQHMRYYTSGDRVKASFDYLPDSLLGVDVEYWTLDEITEMLAAHTRLYSHLCNRARKSSSFAASSVDFRLLSRLTYGVALTNAGEFAKLREVIRPGELAYTAFRTAVGSYPDFRDLAGMWVQRDYESALIAARKLGVDTFRGLTHIYGNTNRNPKYLARFLSRLPESLSGLADEFRQLNAYGVPNASHAQDAILSWLDLIDGAFAEIRRVRDDTESFVSRSDFVDLLKAELHPTMSWNAEISNEYCFRAREAEADVPSLRELLAAMEKRRTVDHGLPLQQWATGRTAPAGENNRSS
;
A
#
# COMPACT_ATOMS: atom_id res chain seq x y z
N MET A 1 25.45 -21.91 -16.93
CA MET A 1 24.02 -22.21 -17.05
C MET A 1 23.33 -21.37 -15.98
N LEU A 2 22.31 -20.61 -16.34
CA LEU A 2 21.54 -19.80 -15.38
C LEU A 2 20.72 -20.73 -14.48
N SER A 3 20.74 -20.48 -13.17
CA SER A 3 19.89 -21.15 -12.19
C SER A 3 19.42 -20.15 -11.13
N PHE A 4 18.22 -20.34 -10.63
CA PHE A 4 17.48 -19.52 -9.68
C PHE A 4 16.79 -20.34 -8.58
N HIS A 5 16.97 -21.66 -8.58
CA HIS A 5 16.35 -22.55 -7.59
C HIS A 5 16.68 -22.15 -6.14
N GLU A 6 17.92 -21.70 -5.89
CA GLU A 6 18.37 -21.23 -4.56
C GLU A 6 17.76 -19.90 -4.12
N HIS A 7 17.12 -19.15 -5.03
CA HIS A 7 16.54 -17.84 -4.75
C HIS A 7 15.04 -17.91 -4.45
N ILE A 8 14.43 -19.08 -4.62
CA ILE A 8 13.06 -19.34 -4.22
C ILE A 8 13.11 -19.68 -2.73
N THR A 9 12.40 -18.89 -1.91
CA THR A 9 12.19 -19.24 -0.50
C THR A 9 11.54 -20.61 -0.45
N THR A 10 11.97 -21.50 0.44
CA THR A 10 11.43 -22.86 0.52
C THR A 10 9.91 -22.84 0.66
N VAL A 11 9.22 -23.08 -0.47
CA VAL A 11 7.79 -23.30 -0.53
C VAL A 11 7.61 -24.81 -0.60
N GLU A 12 7.07 -25.38 0.47
CA GLU A 12 6.80 -26.82 0.52
C GLU A 12 5.95 -27.24 -0.69
N GLY A 13 6.43 -28.19 -1.49
CA GLY A 13 5.72 -28.66 -2.69
C GLY A 13 6.05 -27.91 -3.99
N MET A 14 7.11 -27.08 -4.02
CA MET A 14 7.65 -26.45 -5.23
C MET A 14 8.97 -27.07 -5.73
N ASP A 15 9.27 -28.30 -5.28
CA ASP A 15 10.58 -28.92 -5.48
C ASP A 15 10.79 -29.54 -6.88
N ASP A 16 9.73 -29.65 -7.68
CA ASP A 16 9.74 -30.36 -8.96
C ASP A 16 9.25 -29.47 -10.12
N PHE A 17 10.17 -28.71 -10.71
CA PHE A 17 9.94 -27.97 -11.95
C PHE A 17 11.19 -27.96 -12.83
N ASP A 18 11.00 -27.93 -14.15
CA ASP A 18 12.09 -27.76 -15.11
C ASP A 18 12.45 -26.27 -15.25
N GLU A 19 13.54 -25.88 -14.60
CA GLU A 19 14.10 -24.54 -14.67
C GLU A 19 14.45 -24.09 -16.09
N GLN A 20 14.96 -24.98 -16.95
CA GLN A 20 15.25 -24.63 -18.34
C GLN A 20 13.97 -24.39 -19.13
N ALA A 21 12.92 -25.16 -18.85
CA ALA A 21 11.60 -24.90 -19.42
C ALA A 21 11.07 -23.53 -19.00
N VAL A 22 11.23 -23.11 -17.74
CA VAL A 22 10.88 -21.75 -17.27
C VAL A 22 11.67 -20.68 -18.04
N LEU A 23 13.00 -20.80 -18.07
CA LEU A 23 13.86 -19.80 -18.71
C LEU A 23 13.63 -19.72 -20.23
N SER A 24 13.25 -20.82 -20.87
CA SER A 24 12.94 -20.85 -22.32
C SER A 24 11.76 -19.98 -22.72
N LYS A 25 10.88 -19.63 -21.77
CA LYS A 25 9.73 -18.74 -21.97
C LYS A 25 10.08 -17.26 -21.91
N ILE A 26 11.34 -16.92 -21.59
CA ILE A 26 11.80 -15.54 -21.40
C ILE A 26 12.63 -15.10 -22.61
N HIS A 27 12.19 -14.05 -23.30
CA HIS A 27 12.89 -13.51 -24.48
C HIS A 27 14.08 -12.61 -24.10
N LEU A 28 15.17 -13.25 -23.65
CA LEU A 28 16.37 -12.61 -23.10
C LEU A 28 17.52 -12.45 -24.12
N THR A 29 18.32 -11.39 -23.97
CA THR A 29 19.67 -11.26 -24.56
C THR A 29 20.72 -11.02 -23.47
N ASP A 30 22.00 -11.20 -23.82
CA ASP A 30 23.12 -11.03 -22.89
C ASP A 30 23.21 -9.63 -22.24
N SER A 31 22.61 -8.61 -22.87
CA SER A 31 22.63 -7.23 -22.39
C SER A 31 21.50 -6.87 -21.42
N ASP A 32 20.49 -7.74 -21.30
CA ASP A 32 19.28 -7.50 -20.50
C ASP A 32 19.51 -7.87 -19.03
N ILE A 33 18.88 -7.14 -18.12
CA ILE A 33 18.83 -7.51 -16.70
C ILE A 33 17.56 -8.34 -16.49
N LEU A 34 17.72 -9.60 -16.08
CA LEU A 34 16.63 -10.46 -15.68
C LEU A 34 16.53 -10.49 -14.16
N VAL A 35 15.38 -10.11 -13.62
CA VAL A 35 15.12 -10.08 -12.18
C VAL A 35 14.01 -11.08 -11.88
N LEU A 36 14.30 -12.07 -11.03
CA LEU A 36 13.29 -12.93 -10.40
C LEU A 36 12.71 -12.20 -9.19
N SER A 37 11.39 -12.21 -9.04
CA SER A 37 10.68 -11.52 -7.97
C SER A 37 9.39 -12.26 -7.59
N GLY A 38 8.39 -11.54 -7.06
CA GLY A 38 7.11 -12.14 -6.71
C GLY A 38 7.11 -12.89 -5.38
N SER A 39 6.04 -13.66 -5.17
CA SER A 39 5.78 -14.28 -3.87
C SER A 39 6.74 -15.42 -3.54
N LEU A 40 7.30 -16.08 -4.54
CA LEU A 40 8.31 -17.13 -4.36
C LEU A 40 9.64 -16.59 -3.80
N VAL A 41 10.00 -15.36 -4.15
CA VAL A 41 11.21 -14.70 -3.64
C VAL A 41 10.97 -14.04 -2.29
N ASP A 42 9.83 -13.36 -2.11
CA ASP A 42 9.57 -12.59 -0.88
C ASP A 42 9.09 -13.44 0.32
N GLY A 43 8.99 -14.76 0.17
CA GLY A 43 8.55 -15.70 1.18
C GLY A 43 7.03 -15.69 1.45
N SER A 44 6.23 -15.05 0.58
CA SER A 44 4.76 -15.10 0.63
C SER A 44 4.17 -16.09 -0.37
N GLY A 45 4.97 -16.95 -0.96
CA GLY A 45 4.58 -17.92 -1.99
C GLY A 45 3.61 -18.98 -1.50
N THR A 46 2.99 -19.65 -2.45
CA THR A 46 2.23 -20.89 -2.29
C THR A 46 2.66 -21.87 -3.37
N PRO A 47 2.34 -23.17 -3.28
CA PRO A 47 2.69 -24.14 -4.33
C PRO A 47 2.10 -23.81 -5.71
N SER A 48 1.06 -22.96 -5.75
CA SER A 48 0.46 -22.46 -7.00
C SER A 48 0.90 -21.03 -7.36
N SER A 49 2.00 -20.52 -6.78
CA SER A 49 2.55 -19.22 -7.17
C SER A 49 3.29 -19.33 -8.50
N ASP A 50 3.08 -18.33 -9.35
CA ASP A 50 3.78 -18.20 -10.63
C ASP A 50 5.22 -17.73 -10.43
N PHE A 51 6.07 -17.99 -11.43
CA PHE A 51 7.39 -17.37 -11.54
C PHE A 51 7.23 -15.96 -12.10
N ASP A 52 7.49 -14.96 -11.26
CA ASP A 52 7.41 -13.54 -11.62
C ASP A 52 8.79 -13.01 -12.04
N PHE A 53 8.94 -12.62 -13.29
CA PHE A 53 10.15 -12.00 -13.82
C PHE A 53 9.92 -10.56 -14.26
N SER A 54 10.94 -9.73 -14.07
CA SER A 54 11.07 -8.43 -14.74
C SER A 54 12.32 -8.47 -15.61
N LEU A 55 12.14 -8.31 -16.92
CA LEU A 55 13.23 -8.14 -17.87
C LEU A 55 13.40 -6.65 -18.15
N ILE A 56 14.60 -6.14 -17.92
CA ILE A 56 14.96 -4.73 -18.12
C ILE A 56 15.96 -4.65 -19.28
N ALA A 57 15.47 -4.20 -20.43
CA ALA A 57 16.29 -3.91 -21.59
C ALA A 57 16.94 -2.53 -21.48
N ARG A 58 18.12 -2.35 -22.07
CA ARG A 58 18.81 -1.05 -22.06
C ARG A 58 18.05 0.03 -22.83
N GLN A 59 17.43 -0.35 -23.94
CA GLN A 59 16.72 0.53 -24.85
C GLN A 59 15.51 -0.22 -25.45
N PRO A 60 14.56 0.49 -26.09
CA PRO A 60 13.49 -0.16 -26.83
C PRO A 60 14.04 -1.18 -27.83
N ASP A 61 13.37 -2.33 -27.94
CA ASP A 61 13.86 -3.47 -28.71
C ASP A 61 12.73 -4.08 -29.55
N ASP A 62 12.98 -4.29 -30.84
CA ASP A 62 12.03 -4.87 -31.80
C ASP A 62 11.64 -6.31 -31.46
N ARG A 63 12.44 -7.01 -30.62
CA ARG A 63 12.04 -8.31 -30.03
C ARG A 63 10.71 -8.23 -29.30
N PHE A 64 10.36 -7.07 -28.75
CA PHE A 64 9.11 -6.82 -28.03
C PHE A 64 8.03 -6.17 -28.91
N HIS A 65 8.23 -6.08 -30.22
CA HIS A 65 7.20 -5.57 -31.12
C HIS A 65 6.06 -6.60 -31.29
N ARG A 66 4.81 -6.13 -31.22
CA ARG A 66 3.61 -6.97 -31.17
C ARG A 66 3.54 -7.98 -32.32
N GLU A 67 3.90 -7.58 -33.53
CA GLU A 67 3.78 -8.41 -34.72
C GLU A 67 4.84 -9.51 -34.81
N THR A 68 6.00 -9.30 -34.21
CA THR A 68 7.18 -10.18 -34.31
C THR A 68 7.46 -10.95 -33.02
N PHE A 69 6.84 -10.57 -31.90
CA PHE A 69 6.97 -11.26 -30.62
C PHE A 69 6.61 -12.75 -30.81
N PRO A 70 7.49 -13.69 -30.45
CA PRO A 70 7.21 -15.12 -30.57
C PRO A 70 5.91 -15.48 -29.86
N ARG A 71 5.13 -16.43 -30.40
CA ARG A 71 3.83 -16.83 -29.82
C ARG A 71 3.68 -18.33 -29.77
N ASP A 72 3.60 -18.86 -28.56
CA ASP A 72 3.12 -20.22 -28.31
C ASP A 72 1.58 -20.25 -28.27
N GLN A 73 0.97 -21.40 -28.57
CA GLN A 73 -0.47 -21.56 -28.74
C GLN A 73 -1.29 -21.15 -27.50
N HIS A 74 -0.69 -21.18 -26.31
CA HIS A 74 -1.35 -20.91 -25.03
C HIS A 74 -0.85 -19.66 -24.30
N MET A 75 0.16 -18.97 -24.85
CA MET A 75 0.73 -17.79 -24.23
C MET A 75 -0.21 -16.59 -24.36
N ARG A 76 -0.39 -15.87 -23.26
CA ARG A 76 -1.04 -14.56 -23.22
C ARG A 76 0.03 -13.47 -23.27
N TYR A 77 -0.25 -12.37 -23.93
CA TYR A 77 0.61 -11.19 -23.89
C TYR A 77 -0.23 -9.91 -23.82
N TYR A 78 0.35 -8.89 -23.21
CA TYR A 78 -0.28 -7.60 -22.96
C TYR A 78 0.55 -6.52 -23.64
N THR A 79 -0.10 -5.62 -24.37
CA THR A 79 0.60 -4.59 -25.16
C THR A 79 0.25 -3.18 -24.71
N SER A 80 1.16 -2.25 -24.95
CA SER A 80 0.90 -0.81 -24.93
C SER A 80 1.33 -0.26 -26.29
N GLY A 81 0.33 0.15 -27.10
CA GLY A 81 0.55 0.37 -28.53
C GLY A 81 1.07 -0.89 -29.21
N ASP A 82 2.17 -0.73 -29.96
CA ASP A 82 2.80 -1.80 -30.73
C ASP A 82 3.86 -2.60 -29.96
N ARG A 83 4.04 -2.32 -28.66
CA ARG A 83 5.02 -3.03 -27.82
C ARG A 83 4.35 -3.96 -26.83
N VAL A 84 4.87 -5.18 -26.73
CA VAL A 84 4.57 -6.15 -25.67
C VAL A 84 5.21 -5.67 -24.36
N LYS A 85 4.38 -5.59 -23.32
CA LYS A 85 4.73 -5.15 -21.97
C LYS A 85 4.77 -6.27 -20.96
N ALA A 86 4.00 -7.33 -21.20
CA ALA A 86 4.08 -8.54 -20.40
C ALA A 86 3.67 -9.76 -21.21
N SER A 87 4.16 -10.92 -20.81
CA SER A 87 3.73 -12.23 -21.30
C SER A 87 3.47 -13.16 -20.13
N PHE A 88 2.48 -14.03 -20.27
CA PHE A 88 2.16 -15.06 -19.31
C PHE A 88 1.97 -16.39 -20.05
N ASP A 89 2.69 -17.43 -19.62
CA ASP A 89 2.53 -18.78 -20.16
C ASP A 89 2.57 -19.83 -19.05
N TYR A 90 1.95 -20.99 -19.29
CA TYR A 90 2.01 -22.12 -18.36
C TYR A 90 3.15 -23.05 -18.74
N LEU A 91 3.79 -23.65 -17.74
CA LEU A 91 4.66 -24.79 -17.98
C LEU A 91 3.83 -26.00 -18.46
N PRO A 92 4.31 -26.76 -19.47
CA PRO A 92 3.67 -28.01 -19.88
C PRO A 92 3.51 -28.96 -18.69
N ASP A 93 2.38 -29.68 -18.64
CA ASP A 93 2.07 -30.68 -17.61
C ASP A 93 2.13 -30.17 -16.15
N SER A 94 2.01 -28.84 -15.98
CA SER A 94 2.12 -28.14 -14.70
C SER A 94 1.05 -27.05 -14.58
N LEU A 95 0.72 -26.67 -13.34
CA LEU A 95 -0.16 -25.52 -13.05
C LEU A 95 0.62 -24.23 -12.78
N LEU A 96 1.95 -24.25 -12.95
CA LEU A 96 2.83 -23.11 -12.69
C LEU A 96 2.86 -22.19 -13.91
N GLY A 97 2.58 -20.90 -13.70
CA GLY A 97 2.74 -19.87 -14.70
C GLY A 97 4.12 -19.23 -14.68
N VAL A 98 4.50 -18.64 -15.80
CA VAL A 98 5.67 -17.78 -15.98
C VAL A 98 5.15 -16.41 -16.41
N ASP A 99 5.14 -15.44 -15.50
CA ASP A 99 4.78 -14.03 -15.74
C ASP A 99 6.07 -13.24 -15.99
N VAL A 100 6.20 -12.64 -17.17
CA VAL A 100 7.37 -11.82 -17.53
C VAL A 100 6.89 -10.44 -17.90
N GLU A 101 7.39 -9.42 -17.20
CA GLU A 101 7.21 -8.02 -17.56
C GLU A 101 8.43 -7.48 -18.30
N TYR A 102 8.22 -6.72 -19.38
CA TYR A 102 9.27 -6.17 -20.24
C TYR A 102 9.37 -4.66 -20.11
N TRP A 103 10.45 -4.20 -19.50
CA TRP A 103 10.74 -2.80 -19.20
C TRP A 103 11.99 -2.33 -19.93
N THR A 104 12.07 -1.03 -20.23
CA THR A 104 13.35 -0.41 -20.57
C THR A 104 13.92 0.32 -19.36
N LEU A 105 15.23 0.55 -19.35
CA LEU A 105 15.88 1.35 -18.32
C LEU A 105 15.30 2.77 -18.24
N ASP A 106 14.97 3.37 -19.39
CA ASP A 106 14.33 4.68 -19.46
C ASP A 106 12.97 4.68 -18.75
N GLU A 107 12.14 3.65 -18.97
CA GLU A 107 10.83 3.55 -18.33
C GLU A 107 10.93 3.44 -16.81
N ILE A 108 11.89 2.66 -16.32
CA ILE A 108 12.13 2.56 -14.88
C ILE A 108 12.65 3.90 -14.34
N THR A 109 13.54 4.57 -15.05
CA THR A 109 14.08 5.87 -14.66
C THR A 109 12.98 6.94 -14.58
N GLU A 110 12.10 7.00 -15.58
CA GLU A 110 10.94 7.88 -15.58
C GLU A 110 9.97 7.58 -14.43
N MET A 111 9.75 6.29 -14.16
CA MET A 111 8.91 5.83 -13.04
C MET A 111 9.49 6.23 -11.68
N LEU A 112 10.80 6.09 -11.49
CA LEU A 112 11.49 6.53 -10.27
C LEU A 112 11.41 8.05 -10.10
N ALA A 113 11.56 8.81 -11.19
CA ALA A 113 11.39 10.25 -11.16
C ALA A 113 9.93 10.65 -10.82
N ALA A 114 8.94 9.93 -11.35
CA ALA A 114 7.53 10.12 -11.01
C ALA A 114 7.25 9.79 -9.54
N HIS A 115 7.81 8.70 -9.03
CA HIS A 115 7.72 8.33 -7.62
C HIS A 115 8.34 9.41 -6.72
N THR A 116 9.53 9.91 -7.05
CA THR A 116 10.20 10.97 -6.28
C THR A 116 9.36 12.24 -6.18
N ARG A 117 8.71 12.65 -7.29
CA ARG A 117 7.77 13.79 -7.30
C ARG A 117 6.53 13.51 -6.45
N LEU A 118 5.97 12.31 -6.52
CA LEU A 118 4.82 11.90 -5.73
C LEU A 118 5.17 11.89 -4.23
N TYR A 119 6.28 11.27 -3.84
CA TYR A 119 6.77 11.28 -2.46
C TYR A 119 6.92 12.71 -1.94
N SER A 120 7.61 13.58 -2.68
CA SER A 120 7.78 15.00 -2.34
C SER A 120 6.43 15.72 -2.18
N HIS A 121 5.44 15.42 -3.03
CA HIS A 121 4.09 15.97 -2.89
C HIS A 121 3.41 15.50 -1.59
N LEU A 122 3.54 14.22 -1.24
CA LEU A 122 2.91 13.62 -0.06
C LEU A 122 3.56 14.01 1.26
N CYS A 123 4.85 14.35 1.26
CA CYS A 123 5.53 14.90 2.45
C CYS A 123 5.04 16.29 2.84
N ASN A 124 4.34 17.00 1.95
CA ASN A 124 3.88 18.37 2.18
C ASN A 124 2.37 18.46 2.45
N ARG A 125 1.69 17.36 2.77
CA ARG A 125 0.24 17.33 3.04
C ARG A 125 -0.12 16.36 4.16
N ALA A 126 -1.03 16.77 5.04
CA ALA A 126 -1.54 15.87 6.08
C ALA A 126 -2.73 15.03 5.60
N ARG A 127 -3.33 15.33 4.44
CA ARG A 127 -4.41 14.50 3.85
C ARG A 127 -3.87 13.26 3.17
N LYS A 128 -4.63 12.17 3.24
CA LYS A 128 -4.43 10.97 2.43
C LYS A 128 -4.56 11.35 0.94
N SER A 129 -3.77 10.74 0.07
CA SER A 129 -3.91 10.95 -1.37
C SER A 129 -4.94 10.00 -1.98
N SER A 130 -5.69 10.51 -2.96
CA SER A 130 -6.48 9.64 -3.83
C SER A 130 -5.55 8.80 -4.72
N SER A 131 -6.05 7.64 -5.16
CA SER A 131 -5.35 6.73 -6.06
C SER A 131 -4.97 7.38 -7.40
N PHE A 132 -5.65 8.47 -7.80
CA PHE A 132 -5.43 9.15 -9.07
C PHE A 132 -4.05 9.84 -9.16
N ALA A 133 -3.49 10.29 -8.03
CA ALA A 133 -2.15 10.89 -8.00
C ALA A 133 -1.02 9.87 -8.27
N ALA A 134 -1.33 8.58 -8.22
CA ALA A 134 -0.37 7.47 -8.33
C ALA A 134 -0.40 6.77 -9.70
N SER A 135 -1.20 7.24 -10.66
CA SER A 135 -1.43 6.54 -11.95
C SER A 135 -0.19 6.40 -12.84
N SER A 136 0.82 7.24 -12.65
CA SER A 136 2.10 7.20 -13.38
C SER A 136 3.18 6.34 -12.72
N VAL A 137 2.89 5.70 -11.57
CA VAL A 137 3.85 4.92 -10.80
C VAL A 137 3.37 3.47 -10.69
N ASP A 138 4.13 2.53 -11.24
CA ASP A 138 3.88 1.10 -11.01
C ASP A 138 4.51 0.65 -9.69
N PHE A 139 3.71 0.72 -8.63
CA PHE A 139 4.14 0.26 -7.30
C PHE A 139 4.40 -1.24 -7.22
N ARG A 140 3.80 -2.06 -8.10
CA ARG A 140 4.08 -3.50 -8.12
C ARG A 140 5.52 -3.72 -8.57
N LEU A 141 5.91 -3.11 -9.68
CA LEU A 141 7.29 -3.18 -10.16
C LEU A 141 8.26 -2.60 -9.13
N LEU A 142 8.04 -1.37 -8.66
CA LEU A 142 8.96 -0.72 -7.72
C LEU A 142 9.13 -1.54 -6.44
N SER A 143 8.05 -2.11 -5.89
CA SER A 143 8.16 -3.03 -4.75
C SER A 143 8.94 -4.29 -5.11
N ARG A 144 8.73 -4.90 -6.29
CA ARG A 144 9.49 -6.09 -6.72
C ARG A 144 10.97 -5.80 -6.85
N LEU A 145 11.36 -4.60 -7.29
CA LEU A 145 12.77 -4.21 -7.41
C LEU A 145 13.47 -4.02 -6.05
N THR A 146 12.73 -3.84 -4.93
CA THR A 146 13.37 -3.73 -3.60
C THR A 146 13.87 -5.06 -3.05
N TYR A 147 13.24 -6.18 -3.43
CA TYR A 147 13.56 -7.51 -2.92
C TYR A 147 13.93 -8.53 -4.02
N GLY A 148 13.72 -8.19 -5.29
CA GLY A 148 14.01 -9.06 -6.43
C GLY A 148 15.50 -9.40 -6.53
N VAL A 149 15.77 -10.54 -7.16
CA VAL A 149 17.10 -11.12 -7.34
C VAL A 149 17.46 -11.07 -8.82
N ALA A 150 18.58 -10.44 -9.15
CA ALA A 150 19.08 -10.43 -10.52
C ALA A 150 19.72 -11.77 -10.87
N LEU A 151 19.21 -12.42 -11.91
CA LEU A 151 19.76 -13.63 -12.49
C LEU A 151 20.83 -13.32 -13.56
N THR A 152 20.70 -12.18 -14.24
CA THR A 152 21.70 -11.66 -15.17
C THR A 152 22.08 -10.22 -14.83
N ASN A 153 23.28 -9.82 -15.24
CA ASN A 153 23.75 -8.43 -15.14
C ASN A 153 23.58 -7.79 -13.74
N ALA A 154 23.87 -8.57 -12.69
CA ALA A 154 23.67 -8.17 -11.29
C ALA A 154 24.36 -6.85 -10.90
N GLY A 155 25.51 -6.52 -11.50
CA GLY A 155 26.19 -5.24 -11.27
C GLY A 155 25.40 -4.02 -11.76
N GLU A 156 24.70 -4.12 -12.89
CA GLU A 156 23.82 -3.05 -13.38
C GLU A 156 22.54 -2.98 -12.56
N PHE A 157 22.00 -4.13 -12.14
CA PHE A 157 20.86 -4.17 -11.24
C PHE A 157 21.17 -3.55 -9.86
N ALA A 158 22.38 -3.77 -9.34
CA ALA A 158 22.82 -3.17 -8.08
C ALA A 158 22.80 -1.64 -8.16
N LYS A 159 23.35 -1.07 -9.26
CA LYS A 159 23.29 0.39 -9.51
C LYS A 159 21.85 0.90 -9.58
N LEU A 160 20.95 0.15 -10.20
CA LEU A 160 19.53 0.51 -10.24
C LEU A 160 18.90 0.50 -8.84
N ARG A 161 19.20 -0.54 -8.03
CA ARG A 161 18.68 -0.67 -6.66
C ARG A 161 19.19 0.42 -5.72
N GLU A 162 20.41 0.93 -5.90
CA GLU A 162 20.96 2.04 -5.11
C GLU A 162 20.11 3.33 -5.21
N VAL A 163 19.38 3.51 -6.32
CA VAL A 163 18.52 4.67 -6.53
C VAL A 163 17.13 4.47 -5.90
N ILE A 164 16.72 3.22 -5.68
CA ILE A 164 15.44 2.90 -5.06
C ILE A 164 15.54 3.16 -3.57
N ARG A 165 14.59 3.91 -3.02
CA ARG A 165 14.50 4.24 -1.60
C ARG A 165 13.29 3.53 -0.99
N PRO A 166 13.44 2.31 -0.43
CA PRO A 166 12.30 1.52 0.04
C PRO A 166 11.45 2.24 1.09
N GLY A 167 12.06 3.04 1.96
CA GLY A 167 11.34 3.85 2.94
C GLY A 167 10.39 4.86 2.29
N GLU A 168 10.81 5.53 1.21
CA GLU A 168 9.95 6.47 0.46
C GLU A 168 8.80 5.75 -0.25
N LEU A 169 9.06 4.55 -0.80
CA LEU A 169 8.01 3.69 -1.36
C LEU A 169 7.00 3.30 -0.28
N ALA A 170 7.49 2.88 0.88
CA ALA A 170 6.65 2.47 2.00
C ALA A 170 5.81 3.66 2.51
N TYR A 171 6.39 4.86 2.60
CA TYR A 171 5.65 6.07 2.96
C TYR A 171 4.58 6.42 1.93
N THR A 172 4.90 6.34 0.64
CA THR A 172 3.94 6.60 -0.43
C THR A 172 2.80 5.56 -0.43
N ALA A 173 3.12 4.29 -0.17
CA ALA A 173 2.13 3.24 0.03
C ALA A 173 1.25 3.53 1.27
N PHE A 174 1.85 3.91 2.40
CA PHE A 174 1.16 4.32 3.62
C PHE A 174 0.15 5.44 3.36
N ARG A 175 0.57 6.55 2.74
CA ARG A 175 -0.29 7.72 2.46
C ARG A 175 -1.39 7.49 1.43
N THR A 176 -1.38 6.35 0.74
CA THR A 176 -2.47 5.94 -0.17
C THR A 176 -3.34 4.81 0.39
N ALA A 177 -2.88 4.12 1.44
CA ALA A 177 -3.58 2.98 2.03
C ALA A 177 -4.25 3.31 3.36
N VAL A 178 -3.58 4.03 4.28
CA VAL A 178 -4.01 4.21 5.68
C VAL A 178 -5.46 4.71 5.81
N GLY A 179 -6.15 4.28 6.85
CA GLY A 179 -7.55 4.65 7.12
C GLY A 179 -7.78 6.16 7.11
N SER A 180 -8.95 6.59 6.63
CA SER A 180 -9.25 8.01 6.41
C SER A 180 -10.54 8.45 7.12
N TYR A 181 -10.62 9.75 7.44
CA TYR A 181 -11.83 10.30 8.06
C TYR A 181 -13.09 10.13 7.20
N PRO A 182 -13.08 10.30 5.86
CA PRO A 182 -14.25 10.00 5.03
C PRO A 182 -14.79 8.57 5.23
N ASP A 183 -13.91 7.57 5.27
CA ASP A 183 -14.31 6.17 5.52
C ASP A 183 -14.96 6.01 6.92
N PHE A 184 -14.38 6.66 7.94
CA PHE A 184 -14.95 6.66 9.29
C PHE A 184 -16.28 7.42 9.38
N ARG A 185 -16.42 8.53 8.64
CA ARG A 185 -17.65 9.32 8.58
C ARG A 185 -18.79 8.52 7.97
N ASP A 186 -18.52 7.77 6.90
CA ASP A 186 -19.50 6.91 6.25
C ASP A 186 -19.95 5.79 7.21
N LEU A 187 -19.00 5.16 7.92
CA LEU A 187 -19.30 4.20 9.00
C LEU A 187 -20.22 4.82 10.06
N ALA A 188 -19.91 6.03 10.53
CA ALA A 188 -20.73 6.71 11.54
C ALA A 188 -22.13 7.04 11.01
N GLY A 189 -22.27 7.39 9.73
CA GLY A 189 -23.56 7.58 9.08
C GLY A 189 -24.41 6.31 9.07
N MET A 190 -23.82 5.17 8.69
CA MET A 190 -24.48 3.85 8.70
C MET A 190 -24.87 3.41 10.11
N TRP A 191 -24.00 3.66 11.10
CA TRP A 191 -24.27 3.41 12.52
C TRP A 191 -25.52 4.16 12.99
N VAL A 192 -25.63 5.47 12.69
CA VAL A 192 -26.78 6.30 13.07
C VAL A 192 -28.07 5.80 12.42
N GLN A 193 -27.99 5.29 11.19
CA GLN A 193 -29.12 4.69 10.47
C GLN A 193 -29.51 3.32 11.02
N ARG A 194 -28.73 2.75 11.94
CA ARG A 194 -28.84 1.37 12.45
C ARG A 194 -28.66 0.32 11.36
N ASP A 195 -28.01 0.68 10.26
CA ASP A 195 -27.55 -0.24 9.23
C ASP A 195 -26.21 -0.85 9.67
N TYR A 196 -26.29 -1.75 10.65
CA TYR A 196 -25.11 -2.36 11.25
C TYR A 196 -24.38 -3.32 10.32
N GLU A 197 -25.05 -3.84 9.29
CA GLU A 197 -24.42 -4.69 8.29
C GLU A 197 -23.47 -3.86 7.41
N SER A 198 -23.96 -2.76 6.83
CA SER A 198 -23.12 -1.84 6.06
C SER A 198 -22.05 -1.19 6.94
N ALA A 199 -22.39 -0.79 8.17
CA ALA A 199 -21.42 -0.24 9.11
C ALA A 199 -20.29 -1.23 9.45
N LEU A 200 -20.58 -2.53 9.58
CA LEU A 200 -19.57 -3.56 9.81
C LEU A 200 -18.66 -3.74 8.59
N ILE A 201 -19.20 -3.69 7.37
CA ILE A 201 -18.40 -3.70 6.14
C ILE A 201 -17.47 -2.48 6.08
N ALA A 202 -17.98 -1.29 6.41
CA ALA A 202 -17.19 -0.07 6.47
C ALA A 202 -16.10 -0.13 7.56
N ALA A 203 -16.42 -0.68 8.74
CA ALA A 203 -15.47 -0.87 9.85
C ALA A 203 -14.33 -1.80 9.45
N ARG A 204 -14.66 -2.93 8.81
CA ARG A 204 -13.68 -3.87 8.27
C ARG A 204 -12.79 -3.23 7.22
N LYS A 205 -13.35 -2.46 6.28
CA LYS A 205 -12.56 -1.74 5.27
C LYS A 205 -11.59 -0.76 5.93
N LEU A 206 -12.07 0.07 6.86
CA LEU A 206 -11.25 1.04 7.58
C LEU A 206 -10.15 0.35 8.39
N GLY A 207 -10.46 -0.78 9.04
CA GLY A 207 -9.49 -1.62 9.74
C GLY A 207 -8.42 -2.18 8.82
N VAL A 208 -8.81 -2.80 7.69
CA VAL A 208 -7.88 -3.32 6.68
C VAL A 208 -6.95 -2.22 6.16
N ASP A 209 -7.48 -1.05 5.83
CA ASP A 209 -6.71 0.09 5.35
C ASP A 209 -5.73 0.60 6.43
N THR A 210 -6.14 0.65 7.70
CA THR A 210 -5.28 1.04 8.82
C THR A 210 -4.16 0.03 9.08
N PHE A 211 -4.46 -1.27 9.07
CA PHE A 211 -3.45 -2.32 9.25
C PHE A 211 -2.50 -2.44 8.05
N ARG A 212 -2.94 -2.11 6.83
CA ARG A 212 -2.00 -1.91 5.71
C ARG A 212 -1.04 -0.77 6.03
N GLY A 213 -1.56 0.36 6.51
CA GLY A 213 -0.74 1.47 7.01
C GLY A 213 0.28 1.02 8.07
N LEU A 214 -0.14 0.20 9.03
CA LEU A 214 0.75 -0.38 10.03
C LEU A 214 1.88 -1.21 9.40
N THR A 215 1.60 -2.06 8.41
CA THR A 215 2.69 -2.79 7.72
C THR A 215 3.64 -1.86 6.97
N HIS A 216 3.12 -0.78 6.37
CA HIS A 216 3.93 0.16 5.58
C HIS A 216 4.87 0.98 6.45
N ILE A 217 4.47 1.40 7.66
CA ILE A 217 5.38 2.12 8.56
C ILE A 217 6.52 1.23 9.07
N TYR A 218 6.33 -0.09 9.05
CA TYR A 218 7.36 -1.11 9.28
C TYR A 218 8.12 -1.52 8.01
N GLY A 219 8.05 -0.72 6.94
CA GLY A 219 8.87 -0.89 5.74
C GLY A 219 8.29 -1.81 4.67
N ASN A 220 7.06 -2.34 4.83
CA ASN A 220 6.42 -3.08 3.75
C ASN A 220 6.15 -2.16 2.55
N THR A 221 6.64 -2.53 1.36
CA THR A 221 6.40 -1.80 0.11
C THR A 221 5.26 -2.38 -0.73
N ASN A 222 4.78 -3.59 -0.40
CA ASN A 222 3.76 -4.28 -1.18
C ASN A 222 2.36 -3.77 -0.83
N ARG A 223 1.67 -3.20 -1.82
CA ARG A 223 0.33 -2.61 -1.66
C ARG A 223 -0.81 -3.61 -1.77
N ASN A 224 -0.56 -4.86 -2.16
CA ASN A 224 -1.61 -5.83 -2.44
C ASN A 224 -2.26 -6.34 -1.13
N PRO A 225 -3.56 -6.08 -0.90
CA PRO A 225 -4.22 -6.44 0.35
C PRO A 225 -4.35 -7.95 0.56
N LYS A 226 -4.26 -8.78 -0.49
CA LYS A 226 -4.41 -10.25 -0.36
C LYS A 226 -3.34 -10.90 0.51
N TYR A 227 -2.17 -10.26 0.63
CA TYR A 227 -1.05 -10.75 1.43
C TYR A 227 -0.97 -10.12 2.82
N LEU A 228 -1.94 -9.28 3.21
CA LEU A 228 -1.90 -8.52 4.47
C LEU A 228 -1.63 -9.42 5.69
N ALA A 229 -2.31 -10.57 5.80
CA ALA A 229 -2.10 -11.49 6.91
C ALA A 229 -0.65 -12.00 7.03
N ARG A 230 0.05 -12.19 5.89
CA ARG A 230 1.46 -12.60 5.86
C ARG A 230 2.40 -11.46 6.22
N PHE A 231 2.06 -10.22 5.89
CA PHE A 231 2.87 -9.07 6.30
C PHE A 231 2.69 -8.75 7.78
N LEU A 232 1.50 -8.99 8.34
CA LEU A 232 1.27 -8.85 9.77
C LEU A 232 2.11 -9.82 10.61
N SER A 233 2.38 -11.03 10.12
CA SER A 233 3.27 -11.97 10.81
C SER A 233 4.76 -11.58 10.76
N ARG A 234 5.12 -10.53 10.01
CA ARG A 234 6.49 -9.96 9.95
C ARG A 234 6.67 -8.75 10.85
N LEU A 235 5.59 -8.27 11.47
CA LEU A 235 5.66 -7.20 12.46
C LEU A 235 6.44 -7.68 13.70
N PRO A 236 6.98 -6.74 14.53
CA PRO A 236 7.61 -7.11 15.79
C PRO A 236 6.70 -7.98 16.67
N GLU A 237 7.32 -8.90 17.43
CA GLU A 237 6.61 -9.84 18.30
C GLU A 237 5.68 -9.15 19.32
N SER A 238 6.03 -7.93 19.75
CA SER A 238 5.21 -7.10 20.63
C SER A 238 3.83 -6.75 20.04
N LEU A 239 3.64 -6.90 18.73
CA LEU A 239 2.38 -6.63 18.03
C LEU A 239 1.62 -7.91 17.67
N SER A 240 2.11 -9.09 18.05
CA SER A 240 1.46 -10.39 17.77
C SER A 240 0.01 -10.42 18.23
N GLY A 241 -0.28 -9.99 19.46
CA GLY A 241 -1.65 -9.94 19.99
C GLY A 241 -2.59 -9.05 19.17
N LEU A 242 -2.14 -7.84 18.81
CA LEU A 242 -2.91 -6.91 17.97
C LEU A 242 -3.15 -7.48 16.57
N ALA A 243 -2.14 -8.13 15.98
CA ALA A 243 -2.24 -8.80 14.70
C ALA A 243 -3.18 -10.02 14.75
N ASP A 244 -3.19 -10.76 15.84
CA ASP A 244 -4.04 -11.94 16.05
C ASP A 244 -5.51 -11.55 16.15
N GLU A 245 -5.83 -10.53 16.94
CA GLU A 245 -7.19 -10.00 17.07
C GLU A 245 -7.71 -9.48 15.72
N PHE A 246 -6.87 -8.75 14.97
CA PHE A 246 -7.19 -8.34 13.60
C PHE A 246 -7.46 -9.54 12.69
N ARG A 247 -6.58 -10.56 12.70
CA ARG A 247 -6.74 -11.76 11.87
C ARG A 247 -8.03 -12.49 12.19
N GLN A 248 -8.33 -12.66 13.46
CA GLN A 248 -9.53 -13.33 13.91
C GLN A 248 -10.78 -12.61 13.40
N LEU A 249 -10.86 -11.29 13.60
CA LEU A 249 -12.02 -10.51 13.21
C LEU A 249 -12.14 -10.35 11.69
N ASN A 250 -11.02 -10.17 10.98
CA ASN A 250 -11.02 -10.02 9.52
C ASN A 250 -11.35 -11.32 8.80
N ALA A 251 -10.75 -12.45 9.19
CA ALA A 251 -10.91 -13.70 8.46
C ALA A 251 -12.25 -14.38 8.75
N TYR A 252 -12.69 -14.38 10.01
CA TYR A 252 -13.83 -15.17 10.45
C TYR A 252 -15.09 -14.33 10.72
N GLY A 253 -14.94 -13.02 10.92
CA GLY A 253 -16.07 -12.12 11.12
C GLY A 253 -16.88 -12.44 12.39
N VAL A 254 -18.19 -12.21 12.31
CA VAL A 254 -19.15 -12.52 13.38
C VAL A 254 -20.09 -13.65 12.97
N PRO A 255 -20.61 -14.45 13.92
CA PRO A 255 -21.46 -15.60 13.60
C PRO A 255 -22.81 -15.21 13.00
N ASN A 256 -23.35 -14.03 13.33
CA ASN A 256 -24.63 -13.53 12.81
C ASN A 256 -24.77 -12.02 13.07
N ALA A 257 -25.82 -11.43 12.48
CA ALA A 257 -26.09 -9.99 12.53
C ALA A 257 -26.29 -9.41 13.95
N SER A 258 -26.69 -10.21 14.95
CA SER A 258 -26.91 -9.69 16.30
C SER A 258 -25.61 -9.25 16.99
N HIS A 259 -24.46 -9.69 16.48
CA HIS A 259 -23.13 -9.35 16.99
C HIS A 259 -22.46 -8.21 16.21
N ALA A 260 -23.14 -7.64 15.20
CA ALA A 260 -22.54 -6.63 14.32
C ALA A 260 -22.11 -5.37 15.08
N GLN A 261 -22.92 -4.89 16.02
CA GLN A 261 -22.59 -3.71 16.84
C GLN A 261 -21.31 -3.91 17.64
N ASP A 262 -21.21 -5.02 18.39
CA ASP A 262 -20.02 -5.31 19.19
C ASP A 262 -18.78 -5.45 18.31
N ALA A 263 -18.91 -6.09 17.15
CA ALA A 263 -17.80 -6.22 16.21
C ALA A 263 -17.38 -4.90 15.56
N ILE A 264 -18.31 -3.98 15.27
CA ILE A 264 -17.96 -2.62 14.81
C ILE A 264 -17.13 -1.94 15.90
N LEU A 265 -17.55 -2.02 17.15
CA LEU A 265 -16.83 -1.40 18.26
C LEU A 265 -15.46 -2.04 18.49
N SER A 266 -15.32 -3.37 18.35
CA SER A 266 -14.03 -4.06 18.37
C SER A 266 -13.11 -3.62 17.23
N TRP A 267 -13.66 -3.40 16.03
CA TRP A 267 -12.89 -2.82 14.92
C TRP A 267 -12.33 -1.43 15.27
N LEU A 268 -13.14 -0.58 15.92
CA LEU A 268 -12.69 0.75 16.33
C LEU A 268 -11.53 0.68 17.34
N ASP A 269 -11.57 -0.24 18.30
CA ASP A 269 -10.49 -0.44 19.26
C ASP A 269 -9.19 -0.92 18.58
N LEU A 270 -9.31 -1.86 17.63
CA LEU A 270 -8.17 -2.34 16.83
C LEU A 270 -7.55 -1.22 15.99
N ILE A 271 -8.38 -0.34 15.42
CA ILE A 271 -7.92 0.80 14.64
C ILE A 271 -7.18 1.79 15.55
N ASP A 272 -7.70 2.09 16.74
CA ASP A 272 -7.00 2.94 17.72
C ASP A 272 -5.66 2.32 18.15
N GLY A 273 -5.61 1.00 18.38
CA GLY A 273 -4.37 0.27 18.67
C GLY A 273 -3.34 0.36 17.54
N ALA A 274 -3.77 0.20 16.29
CA ALA A 274 -2.88 0.33 15.13
C ALA A 274 -2.37 1.78 14.95
N PHE A 275 -3.22 2.80 15.15
CA PHE A 275 -2.77 4.20 15.11
C PHE A 275 -1.82 4.54 16.25
N ALA A 276 -2.04 4.00 17.45
CA ALA A 276 -1.12 4.17 18.57
C ALA A 276 0.28 3.66 18.22
N GLU A 277 0.36 2.51 17.57
CA GLU A 277 1.63 1.94 17.13
C GLU A 277 2.26 2.72 15.97
N ILE A 278 1.48 3.09 14.95
CA ILE A 278 1.94 3.96 13.85
C ILE A 278 2.56 5.24 14.42
N ARG A 279 1.88 5.88 15.37
CA ARG A 279 2.39 7.08 16.03
C ARG A 279 3.68 6.80 16.79
N ARG A 280 3.78 5.67 17.50
CA ARG A 280 4.94 5.30 18.31
C ARG A 280 6.22 5.20 17.47
N VAL A 281 6.16 4.57 16.30
CA VAL A 281 7.35 4.35 15.45
C VAL A 281 7.64 5.46 14.44
N ARG A 282 6.69 6.39 14.23
CA ARG A 282 6.78 7.40 13.17
C ARG A 282 8.05 8.23 13.20
N ASP A 283 8.51 8.66 14.37
CA ASP A 283 9.72 9.49 14.50
C ASP A 283 11.01 8.71 14.24
N ASP A 284 10.99 7.38 14.38
CA ASP A 284 12.13 6.50 14.15
C ASP A 284 12.20 6.01 12.69
N THR A 285 11.18 6.28 11.88
CA THR A 285 11.10 5.87 10.47
C THR A 285 11.55 7.01 9.55
N GLU A 286 12.82 7.01 9.13
CA GLU A 286 13.49 8.10 8.39
C GLU A 286 12.71 8.72 7.22
N SER A 287 12.04 7.91 6.39
CA SER A 287 11.30 8.41 5.22
C SER A 287 9.87 8.86 5.53
N PHE A 288 9.42 8.78 6.79
CA PHE A 288 8.11 9.24 7.20
C PHE A 288 8.21 10.66 7.72
N VAL A 289 7.18 11.47 7.45
CA VAL A 289 7.04 12.78 8.08
C VAL A 289 6.94 12.59 9.59
N SER A 290 7.79 13.27 10.36
CA SER A 290 7.79 13.19 11.83
C SER A 290 6.43 13.57 12.42
N ARG A 291 6.18 13.22 13.68
CA ARG A 291 4.93 13.61 14.36
C ARG A 291 4.77 15.13 14.41
N SER A 292 5.83 15.85 14.78
CA SER A 292 5.79 17.32 14.84
C SER A 292 5.50 17.94 13.48
N ASP A 293 6.17 17.46 12.43
CA ASP A 293 5.96 17.98 11.08
C ASP A 293 4.56 17.65 10.57
N PHE A 294 4.04 16.45 10.86
CA PHE A 294 2.68 16.08 10.48
C PHE A 294 1.63 16.97 11.16
N VAL A 295 1.83 17.29 12.43
CA VAL A 295 1.00 18.24 13.17
C VAL A 295 1.09 19.63 12.55
N ASP A 296 2.27 20.07 12.13
CA ASP A 296 2.43 21.36 11.44
C ASP A 296 1.75 21.38 10.06
N LEU A 297 1.76 20.26 9.34
CA LEU A 297 0.99 20.08 8.11
C LEU A 297 -0.52 20.13 8.39
N LEU A 298 -1.02 19.50 9.46
CA LEU A 298 -2.42 19.62 9.88
C LEU A 298 -2.77 21.08 10.17
N LYS A 299 -1.94 21.78 10.95
CA LYS A 299 -2.14 23.21 11.21
C LYS A 299 -2.18 24.01 9.91
N ALA A 300 -1.30 23.71 8.94
CA ALA A 300 -1.18 24.43 7.67
C ALA A 300 -2.45 24.38 6.82
N GLU A 301 -3.28 23.34 7.01
CA GLU A 301 -4.58 23.21 6.33
C GLU A 301 -5.71 24.00 7.02
N LEU A 302 -5.47 24.58 8.21
CA LEU A 302 -6.45 25.38 8.95
C LEU A 302 -6.34 26.87 8.64
N HIS A 303 -7.50 27.52 8.46
CA HIS A 303 -7.59 28.98 8.29
C HIS A 303 -8.84 29.57 8.98
N PRO A 304 -8.84 30.86 9.37
CA PRO A 304 -9.93 31.48 10.13
C PRO A 304 -11.28 31.49 9.40
N THR A 305 -11.26 31.49 8.07
CA THR A 305 -12.46 31.51 7.24
C THR A 305 -13.10 30.12 7.03
N MET A 306 -12.57 29.06 7.66
CA MET A 306 -13.23 27.75 7.69
C MET A 306 -14.54 27.80 8.47
N SER A 307 -15.54 27.03 8.03
CA SER A 307 -16.83 26.89 8.72
C SER A 307 -16.68 26.03 9.98
N TRP A 308 -16.17 26.61 11.07
CA TRP A 308 -15.97 25.93 12.35
C TRP A 308 -17.25 25.26 12.85
N ASN A 309 -17.30 23.93 12.72
CA ASN A 309 -18.43 23.09 13.13
C ASN A 309 -17.92 21.76 13.69
N ALA A 310 -18.86 20.92 14.15
CA ALA A 310 -18.54 19.60 14.69
C ALA A 310 -17.82 18.69 13.69
N GLU A 311 -18.14 18.80 12.39
CA GLU A 311 -17.53 17.97 11.35
C GLU A 311 -16.06 18.29 11.15
N ILE A 312 -15.69 19.58 11.05
CA ILE A 312 -14.28 20.00 10.94
C ILE A 312 -13.52 19.58 12.21
N SER A 313 -14.11 19.79 13.40
CA SER A 313 -13.44 19.40 14.66
C SER A 313 -13.18 17.89 14.71
N ASN A 314 -14.18 17.09 14.37
CA ASN A 314 -14.09 15.63 14.38
C ASN A 314 -13.13 15.10 13.29
N GLU A 315 -13.07 15.73 12.12
CA GLU A 315 -12.07 15.40 11.08
C GLU A 315 -10.65 15.59 11.59
N TYR A 316 -10.34 16.78 12.11
CA TYR A 316 -9.00 17.09 12.58
C TYR A 316 -8.60 16.24 13.78
N CYS A 317 -9.55 15.96 14.68
CA CYS A 317 -9.36 14.99 15.75
C CYS A 317 -9.04 13.59 15.22
N PHE A 318 -9.75 13.11 14.19
CA PHE A 318 -9.46 11.81 13.59
C PHE A 318 -8.05 11.77 12.99
N ARG A 319 -7.69 12.80 12.21
CA ARG A 319 -6.40 12.85 11.51
C ARG A 319 -5.22 12.99 12.47
N ALA A 320 -5.41 13.74 13.56
CA ALA A 320 -4.39 13.91 14.59
C ALA A 320 -3.95 12.58 15.24
N ARG A 321 -4.77 11.50 15.21
CA ARG A 321 -4.41 10.17 15.75
C ARG A 321 -3.07 9.63 15.24
N GLU A 322 -2.70 9.97 14.00
CA GLU A 322 -1.41 9.58 13.40
C GLU A 322 -0.18 10.16 14.12
N ALA A 323 -0.35 11.24 14.90
CA ALA A 323 0.75 11.99 15.52
C ALA A 323 0.53 12.37 17.00
N GLU A 324 -0.71 12.50 17.45
CA GLU A 324 -1.09 12.93 18.80
C GLU A 324 -1.66 11.76 19.60
N ALA A 325 -1.24 11.65 20.87
CA ALA A 325 -1.73 10.62 21.79
C ALA A 325 -3.00 11.07 22.55
N ASP A 326 -3.15 12.37 22.78
CA ASP A 326 -4.27 12.98 23.50
C ASP A 326 -5.44 13.30 22.56
N VAL A 327 -5.99 12.25 21.95
CA VAL A 327 -7.19 12.32 21.13
C VAL A 327 -8.21 11.30 21.62
N PRO A 328 -9.51 11.64 21.68
CA PRO A 328 -10.58 10.71 22.08
C PRO A 328 -10.55 9.45 21.25
N SER A 329 -10.90 8.30 21.80
CA SER A 329 -11.06 7.04 21.07
C SER A 329 -12.05 7.16 19.90
N LEU A 330 -11.96 6.24 18.95
CA LEU A 330 -12.92 6.17 17.84
C LEU A 330 -14.34 5.85 18.33
N ARG A 331 -14.49 5.14 19.46
CA ARG A 331 -15.78 4.93 20.12
C ARG A 331 -16.38 6.26 20.61
N GLU A 332 -15.57 7.10 21.26
CA GLU A 332 -16.01 8.42 21.71
C GLU A 332 -16.34 9.34 20.53
N LEU A 333 -15.54 9.29 19.47
CA LEU A 333 -15.78 10.04 18.24
C LEU A 333 -17.10 9.58 17.56
N LEU A 334 -17.34 8.27 17.47
CA LEU A 334 -18.59 7.71 16.94
C LEU A 334 -19.81 8.18 17.76
N ALA A 335 -19.73 8.13 19.09
CA ALA A 335 -20.80 8.59 19.97
C ALA A 335 -21.05 10.11 19.88
N ALA A 336 -20.02 10.91 19.61
CA ALA A 336 -20.17 12.34 19.34
C ALA A 336 -20.83 12.60 17.98
N MET A 337 -20.43 11.87 16.94
CA MET A 337 -21.02 11.95 15.60
C MET A 337 -22.49 11.52 15.59
N GLU A 338 -22.86 10.49 16.35
CA GLU A 338 -24.25 10.07 16.52
C GLU A 338 -25.14 11.20 17.06
N LYS A 339 -24.59 11.99 17.98
CA LYS A 339 -25.25 13.16 18.59
C LYS A 339 -25.05 14.46 17.79
N ARG A 340 -24.40 14.39 16.62
CA ARG A 340 -24.03 15.54 15.78
C ARG A 340 -23.31 16.66 16.55
N ARG A 341 -22.42 16.28 17.46
CA ARG A 341 -21.63 17.20 18.29
C ARG A 341 -20.14 17.02 18.07
N THR A 342 -19.38 18.03 18.48
CA THR A 342 -17.93 17.94 18.63
C THR A 342 -17.61 16.95 19.74
N VAL A 343 -16.62 16.07 19.52
CA VAL A 343 -16.03 15.30 20.62
C VAL A 343 -15.12 16.21 21.45
N ASP A 344 -15.15 16.08 22.77
CA ASP A 344 -14.25 16.86 23.63
C ASP A 344 -12.81 16.42 23.40
N HIS A 345 -11.92 17.33 22.98
CA HIS A 345 -10.51 17.04 22.71
C HIS A 345 -9.60 18.23 23.06
N GLY A 346 -8.33 17.96 23.39
CA GLY A 346 -7.35 18.99 23.76
C GLY A 346 -6.77 19.82 22.60
N LEU A 347 -7.08 19.48 21.34
CA LEU A 347 -6.48 20.14 20.17
C LEU A 347 -6.92 21.62 20.05
N PRO A 348 -5.99 22.59 20.05
CA PRO A 348 -6.32 24.01 20.01
C PRO A 348 -6.54 24.51 18.57
N LEU A 349 -7.47 23.88 17.84
CA LEU A 349 -7.67 24.07 16.39
C LEU A 349 -7.92 25.55 16.01
N GLN A 350 -8.74 26.27 16.78
CA GLN A 350 -9.00 27.69 16.52
C GLN A 350 -7.75 28.56 16.72
N GLN A 351 -6.91 28.23 17.71
CA GLN A 351 -5.65 28.93 17.92
C GLN A 351 -4.69 28.63 16.76
N TRP A 352 -4.63 27.38 16.30
CA TRP A 352 -3.83 26.99 15.14
C TRP A 352 -4.20 27.76 13.88
N ALA A 353 -5.49 28.04 13.67
CA ALA A 353 -5.97 28.78 12.52
C ALA A 353 -5.71 30.30 12.58
N THR A 354 -5.52 30.86 13.78
CA THR A 354 -5.44 32.31 13.98
C THR A 354 -4.29 32.92 13.17
N GLY A 355 -4.57 34.01 12.45
CA GLY A 355 -3.57 34.73 11.64
C GLY A 355 -3.20 34.08 10.31
N ARG A 356 -3.84 32.96 9.92
CA ARG A 356 -3.60 32.28 8.64
C ARG A 356 -4.55 32.78 7.56
N THR A 357 -4.11 32.70 6.30
CA THR A 357 -4.95 32.99 5.12
C THR A 357 -5.33 31.70 4.43
N ALA A 358 -6.56 31.62 3.93
CA ALA A 358 -6.99 30.47 3.12
C ALA A 358 -6.06 30.32 1.89
N PRO A 359 -5.65 29.10 1.53
CA PRO A 359 -4.94 28.83 0.28
C PRO A 359 -5.74 29.35 -0.93
N ALA A 360 -5.04 29.90 -1.91
CA ALA A 360 -5.67 30.37 -3.15
C ALA A 360 -6.39 29.19 -3.84
N GLY A 361 -7.71 29.32 -4.03
CA GLY A 361 -8.55 28.28 -4.67
C GLY A 361 -9.46 27.51 -3.72
N GLU A 362 -9.34 27.65 -2.39
CA GLU A 362 -10.26 27.05 -1.40
C GLU A 362 -11.46 27.95 -1.05
N ASN A 363 -11.76 28.94 -1.91
CA ASN A 363 -12.99 29.73 -1.78
C ASN A 363 -14.20 28.85 -2.16
N ASN A 364 -14.84 28.24 -1.16
CA ASN A 364 -16.22 27.76 -1.18
C ASN A 364 -16.60 26.78 -2.30
N ARG A 365 -15.88 25.65 -2.44
CA ARG A 365 -16.47 24.46 -3.06
C ARG A 365 -16.41 23.30 -2.08
N SER A 366 -17.46 23.16 -1.30
CA SER A 366 -17.90 21.89 -0.75
C SER A 366 -18.07 20.90 -1.91
N SER A 367 -17.14 19.96 -2.02
CA SER A 367 -17.28 18.73 -2.81
C SER A 367 -18.15 17.74 -2.07
#